data_AF-V5F235-F1
#
_entry.id   AF-V5F235-F1
#
_cell.length_a   1.000
_cell.length_b   1.000
_cell.length_c   1.000
_cell.angle_alpha   90.00
_cell.angle_beta   90.00
_cell.angle_gamma   90.00
#
_symmetry.space_group_name_H-M   'P 1'
#
loop_
_entity.id
_entity.type
_entity.pdbx_description
1 polymer ?
#
loop_
_entity_poly.entity_id
_entity_poly.type
_entity_poly.pdbx_seq_one_letter_code
_entity_poly.pdbx_strand_id
1 'polypeptide(L)' 'MFEFLFLLTFALVLVFTGVSIIGMMIAVAAGFAIMAVVGMLGLVIKLLPWILLIAVVIWLVRDNEVQNYKERLSRSRRY' A
#
# COMPACT_ATOMS: atom_id res chain seq x y z
N MET A 1 3.53 12.83 -5.26
CA MET A 1 4.30 13.38 -6.39
C MET A 1 5.69 12.73 -6.37
N PHE A 2 5.71 11.41 -6.51
CA PHE A 2 6.92 10.58 -6.44
C PHE A 2 7.77 10.71 -7.72
N GLU A 3 7.12 11.19 -8.78
CA GLU A 3 7.67 11.49 -10.10
C GLU A 3 8.86 12.45 -10.03
N PHE A 4 8.87 13.41 -9.09
CA PHE A 4 9.99 14.34 -8.93
C PHE A 4 11.24 13.69 -8.33
N LEU A 5 11.10 12.74 -7.40
CA LEU A 5 12.25 12.02 -6.83
C LEU A 5 12.91 11.09 -7.86
N PHE A 6 12.11 10.53 -8.76
CA PHE A 6 12.60 9.76 -9.90
C PHE A 6 13.39 10.65 -10.86
N LEU A 7 12.83 11.78 -11.28
CA LEU A 7 13.52 12.72 -12.17
C LEU A 7 14.81 13.26 -11.55
N LEU A 8 14.81 13.56 -10.23
CA LEU A 8 15.99 14.02 -9.51
C LEU A 8 17.09 12.95 -9.47
N THR A 9 16.76 11.73 -9.08
CA THR A 9 17.72 10.61 -8.97
C THR A 9 18.21 10.18 -10.35
N PHE A 10 17.33 10.17 -11.36
CA PHE A 10 17.69 9.89 -12.76
C PHE A 10 18.67 10.93 -13.30
N ALA A 11 18.40 12.22 -13.09
CA ALA A 11 19.30 13.30 -13.48
C ALA A 11 20.65 13.19 -12.75
N LEU A 12 20.64 12.86 -11.45
CA LEU A 12 21.85 12.66 -10.66
C LEU A 12 22.71 11.52 -11.22
N VAL A 13 22.11 10.36 -11.49
CA VAL A 13 22.83 9.22 -12.06
C VAL A 13 23.37 9.53 -13.47
N LEU A 14 22.61 10.23 -14.31
CA LEU A 14 23.05 10.68 -15.65
C LEU A 14 24.26 11.63 -15.59
N VAL A 15 24.24 12.57 -14.65
CA VAL A 15 25.36 13.49 -14.43
C VAL A 15 26.60 12.74 -13.95
N PHE A 16 26.43 11.78 -13.03
CA PHE A 16 27.54 10.98 -12.50
C PHE A 16 28.10 9.92 -13.47
N THR A 17 27.31 9.48 -14.46
CA THR A 17 27.74 8.46 -15.45
C THR A 17 28.46 9.02 -16.67
N GLY A 18 28.60 10.35 -16.80
CA GLY A 18 29.43 10.97 -17.84
C GLY A 18 28.90 10.70 -19.25
N VAL A 19 27.72 11.23 -19.58
CA VAL A 19 27.11 11.41 -20.92
C VAL A 19 27.66 10.48 -22.03
N SER A 20 27.42 9.18 -21.90
CA SER A 20 27.54 8.21 -22.99
C SER A 20 26.15 7.66 -23.34
N ILE A 21 25.85 7.51 -24.63
CA ILE A 21 24.54 7.03 -25.14
C ILE A 21 24.16 5.67 -24.51
N ILE A 22 25.15 4.81 -24.24
CA ILE A 22 24.96 3.52 -23.60
C ILE A 22 24.50 3.69 -22.14
N GLY A 23 25.09 4.65 -21.42
CA GLY A 23 24.69 4.97 -20.05
C GLY A 23 23.26 5.49 -19.97
N MET A 24 22.85 6.31 -20.95
CA MET A 24 21.47 6.80 -21.06
C MET A 24 20.47 5.66 -21.27
N MET A 25 20.78 4.72 -22.17
CA MET A 25 19.93 3.53 -22.42
C MET A 25 19.77 2.66 -21.18
N ILE A 26 20.87 2.40 -20.46
CA ILE A 26 20.84 1.62 -19.22
C ILE A 26 20.09 2.36 -18.12
N ALA A 27 20.27 3.68 -18.00
CA ALA A 27 19.56 4.50 -17.02
C ALA A 27 18.04 4.50 -17.24
N VAL A 28 17.59 4.59 -18.50
CA VAL A 28 16.15 4.51 -18.84
C VAL A 28 15.60 3.13 -18.50
N ALA A 29 16.29 2.06 -18.89
CA ALA A 29 15.85 0.69 -18.58
C ALA A 29 15.81 0.42 -17.06
N ALA A 30 16.84 0.84 -16.32
CA ALA A 30 16.91 0.70 -14.88
C ALA A 30 15.84 1.55 -14.17
N GLY A 31 15.63 2.79 -14.62
CA GLY A 31 14.60 3.66 -14.10
C GLY A 31 13.21 3.06 -14.27
N PHE A 32 12.91 2.52 -15.44
CA PHE A 32 11.63 1.87 -15.72
C PHE A 32 11.43 0.61 -14.87
N ALA A 33 12.46 -0.22 -14.72
CA ALA A 33 12.40 -1.41 -13.88
C ALA A 33 12.16 -1.06 -12.40
N ILE A 34 12.87 -0.06 -11.88
CA ILE A 34 12.71 0.40 -10.49
C ILE A 34 11.32 0.99 -10.28
N MET A 35 10.83 1.84 -11.18
CA MET A 35 9.47 2.40 -11.10
C MET A 35 8.39 1.33 -11.14
N ALA A 36 8.55 0.30 -11.98
CA ALA A 36 7.61 -0.80 -12.04
C ALA A 36 7.56 -1.56 -10.69
N VAL A 37 8.72 -1.92 -10.14
CA VAL A 37 8.79 -2.66 -8.86
C VAL A 37 8.29 -1.82 -7.70
N VAL A 38 8.77 -0.58 -7.57
CA VAL A 38 8.38 0.33 -6.49
C VAL A 38 6.90 0.72 -6.61
N GLY A 39 6.39 0.91 -7.82
CA GLY A 39 4.98 1.17 -8.07
C GLY A 39 4.09 0.01 -7.63
N MET A 40 4.43 -1.23 -8.03
CA MET A 40 3.68 -2.41 -7.62
C MET A 40 3.72 -2.63 -6.10
N LEU A 41 4.89 -2.53 -5.48
CA LEU A 41 5.02 -2.65 -4.03
C LEU A 41 4.30 -1.52 -3.30
N GLY A 42 4.38 -0.29 -3.82
CA GLY A 42 3.67 0.87 -3.28
C GLY A 42 2.16 0.68 -3.30
N LEU A 43 1.59 0.06 -4.35
CA LEU A 43 0.17 -0.28 -4.39
C LEU A 43 -0.22 -1.33 -3.34
N VAL A 44 0.58 -2.40 -3.20
CA VAL A 44 0.32 -3.45 -2.20
C VAL A 44 0.39 -2.90 -0.79
N ILE A 45 1.46 -2.17 -0.45
CA ILE A 45 1.65 -1.54 0.86
C ILE A 45 0.53 -0.53 1.13
N LYS A 46 0.06 0.20 0.12
CA LYS A 46 -1.00 1.20 0.29
C LYS A 46 -2.38 0.57 0.48
N LEU A 47 -2.65 -0.59 -0.13
CA LEU A 47 -3.96 -1.26 -0.03
C LEU A 47 -4.10 -2.11 1.25
N LEU A 48 -3.00 -2.66 1.78
CA LEU A 48 -2.99 -3.48 3.00
C LEU A 48 -3.69 -2.83 4.21
N PRO A 49 -3.42 -1.55 4.56
CA PRO A 49 -4.05 -0.87 5.69
C PRO A 49 -5.56 -0.77 5.56
N TRP A 50 -6.08 -0.59 4.34
CA TRP A 50 -7.52 -0.48 4.09
C TRP A 50 -8.22 -1.82 4.30
N ILE A 51 -7.61 -2.91 3.85
CA ILE A 51 -8.15 -4.27 4.07
C ILE A 51 -8.19 -4.59 5.56
N LEU A 52 -7.12 -4.28 6.29
CA LEU A 52 -7.06 -4.44 7.74
C LEU A 52 -8.12 -3.59 8.46
N LEU A 53 -8.29 -2.33 8.06
CA LEU A 53 -9.32 -1.43 8.61
C LEU A 53 -10.72 -2.02 8.44
N ILE A 54 -11.07 -2.48 7.23
CA ILE A 54 -12.39 -3.09 6.96
C ILE A 54 -12.59 -4.34 7.83
N ALA A 55 -11.58 -5.19 7.95
CA ALA A 55 -11.64 -6.39 8.78
C ALA A 55 -11.89 -6.05 10.27
N VAL A 56 -11.20 -5.04 10.80
CA VAL A 56 -11.39 -4.55 12.18
C VAL A 56 -12.81 -4.03 12.38
N VAL A 57 -13.34 -3.24 11.44
CA VAL A 57 -14.72 -2.72 11.52
C VAL A 57 -15.76 -3.84 11.57
N ILE A 58 -15.63 -4.86 10.70
CA ILE A 58 -16.55 -6.01 10.68
C ILE A 58 -16.48 -6.78 12.00
N TRP A 59 -15.27 -6.96 12.54
CA TRP A 59 -15.07 -7.66 13.81
C TRP A 59 -15.77 -6.95 14.97
N LEU A 60 -15.66 -5.61 15.02
CA LEU A 60 -16.26 -4.77 16.07
C LEU A 60 -17.80 -4.76 16.03
N VAL A 61 -18.40 -4.82 14.83
CA VAL A 61 -19.86 -4.93 14.66
C VAL A 61 -20.33 -6.34 15.04
N ARG A 62 -19.65 -7.38 14.57
CA ARG A 62 -20.06 -8.77 14.82
C ARG A 62 -19.98 -9.15 16.31
N ASP A 63 -18.96 -8.68 17.02
CA ASP A 63 -18.83 -9.00 18.45
C ASP A 63 -19.95 -8.33 19.28
N ASN A 64 -20.32 -7.09 18.92
CA ASN A 64 -21.43 -6.38 19.55
C ASN A 64 -22.79 -7.06 19.32
N GLU A 65 -23.07 -7.56 18.11
CA GLU A 65 -24.34 -8.25 17.85
C GLU A 65 -24.45 -9.56 18.63
N VAL A 66 -23.36 -10.31 18.77
CA VAL A 66 -23.33 -11.57 19.53
C VAL A 66 -23.54 -11.33 21.03
N GLN A 67 -22.93 -10.27 21.59
CA GLN A 67 -23.15 -9.83 22.98
C GLN A 67 -24.62 -9.45 23.22
N ASN A 68 -25.18 -8.60 22.35
CA ASN A 68 -26.56 -8.13 22.47
C ASN A 68 -27.60 -9.26 22.34
N TYR A 69 -27.34 -10.26 21.50
CA TYR A 69 -28.22 -11.42 21.37
C TYR A 69 -28.26 -12.27 22.65
N LYS A 70 -27.10 -12.47 23.29
CA LYS A 70 -27.02 -13.22 24.56
C LYS A 70 -27.75 -12.50 25.69
N GLU A 71 -27.61 -11.18 25.81
CA GLU A 71 -28.35 -10.41 26.81
C GLU A 71 -29.87 -10.45 26.61
N ARG A 72 -30.34 -10.33 25.35
CA ARG A 72 -31.78 -10.44 25.04
C ARG A 72 -32.34 -11.82 25.38
N LEU A 73 -31.60 -12.88 25.05
CA LEU A 73 -31.97 -14.25 25.40
C LEU A 73 -31.93 -14.53 26.91
N SER A 74 -31.00 -13.93 27.66
CA SER A 74 -30.96 -14.07 29.12
C SER A 74 -32.12 -13.34 29.79
N ARG A 75 -32.58 -12.23 29.21
CA ARG A 75 -33.72 -11.45 29.72
C ARG A 75 -35.06 -12.15 29.45
N SER A 76 -35.22 -12.82 28.31
CA SER A 76 -36.42 -13.57 27.97
C SER A 76 -36.61 -14.86 28.79
N ARG A 77 -35.54 -15.38 29.41
CA ARG A 77 -35.59 -16.59 30.25
C ARG A 77 -35.92 -16.31 31.73
N ARG A 78 -36.13 -15.04 32.09
CA ARG A 78 -36.50 -14.60 33.46
C ARG A 78 -37.98 -14.25 33.63
N TYR A 79 -38.81 -14.49 32.62
CA TYR A 79 -40.27 -14.46 32.70
C TYR A 79 -40.80 -15.86 32.46
#